data_AF-A0A1S2KM20-F1
#
_entry.id   AF-A0A1S2KM20-F1
#
_cell.length_a   1.000
_cell.length_b   1.000
_cell.length_c   1.000
_cell.angle_alpha   90.00
_cell.angle_beta   90.00
_cell.angle_gamma   90.00
#
_symmetry.space_group_name_H-M   'P 1'
#
loop_
_entity.id
_entity.type
_entity.pdbx_description
1 polymer ?
#
loop_
_entity_poly.entity_id
_entity_poly.type
_entity_poly.pdbx_seq_one_letter_code
_entity_poly.pdbx_strand_id
1 'polypeptide(L)'
;MHHLTPDEAADALTDPAGPHLIGVRHHAPSLAAAMPALLDEARPDVLLVELPADLQDWLPWLAHEDTRAPVALAAAPGDGHGGCAFYPFADFSPELVAVRWAARRGLPVTACDLPLSDPAWRSRDPAPSTTTGPGPGTGPRLHAALRSRATGRPGDDLWDRLVEAAAPGSPPEALRRAALLTGWALRRDATASGGVPALDLVRERWMRSAVARATARGARAAVVVGAFHAPALLPGAALPVAPALSSRRPARLVGPAPRGRPPQLGAADCRGVRSRLPAGGCPLGVRRLR
;
A
#
# COMPACT_ATOMS: atom_id res chain seq x y z
N MET A 1 31.51 -6.57 -0.68
CA MET A 1 30.21 -6.77 -0.02
C MET A 1 29.81 -8.22 -0.24
N HIS A 2 29.54 -8.99 0.81
CA HIS A 2 29.02 -10.34 0.64
C HIS A 2 27.60 -10.23 0.08
N HIS A 3 27.33 -10.80 -1.09
CA HIS A 3 25.99 -10.81 -1.65
C HIS A 3 25.24 -11.99 -1.03
N LEU A 4 24.13 -11.72 -0.35
CA LEU A 4 23.26 -12.78 0.16
C LEU A 4 22.75 -13.63 -1.01
N THR A 5 22.76 -14.95 -0.82
CA THR A 5 22.01 -15.90 -1.65
C THR A 5 20.50 -15.73 -1.37
N PRO A 6 19.61 -16.26 -2.25
CA PRO A 6 18.18 -16.21 -2.00
C PRO A 6 17.77 -16.86 -0.67
N ASP A 7 18.38 -17.99 -0.29
CA ASP A 7 18.05 -18.67 0.96
C ASP A 7 18.51 -17.84 2.18
N GLU A 8 19.74 -17.32 2.17
CA GLU A 8 20.22 -16.41 3.23
C GLU A 8 19.35 -15.14 3.34
N ALA A 9 18.87 -14.62 2.21
CA ALA A 9 17.98 -13.47 2.20
C ALA A 9 16.60 -13.81 2.78
N ALA A 10 16.04 -14.97 2.44
CA ALA A 10 14.80 -15.45 3.05
C ALA A 10 14.95 -15.60 4.56
N ASP A 11 16.01 -16.27 5.01
CA ASP A 11 16.24 -16.51 6.43
C ASP A 11 16.36 -15.19 7.20
N ALA A 12 17.12 -14.21 6.67
CA ALA A 12 17.22 -12.88 7.26
C ALA A 12 15.87 -12.13 7.29
N LEU A 13 15.11 -12.17 6.19
CA LEU A 13 13.78 -11.52 6.08
C LEU A 13 12.71 -12.16 6.96
N THR A 14 12.92 -13.42 7.36
CA THR A 14 12.02 -14.17 8.22
C THR A 14 12.53 -14.42 9.63
N ASP A 15 13.66 -13.82 10.00
CA ASP A 15 14.28 -14.00 11.31
C ASP A 15 13.29 -13.62 12.44
N PRO A 16 12.94 -14.58 13.34
CA PRO A 16 12.02 -14.31 14.44
C PRO A 16 12.56 -13.34 15.49
N ALA A 17 13.87 -13.05 15.51
CA ALA A 17 14.46 -12.03 16.37
C ALA A 17 14.22 -10.60 15.83
N GLY A 18 13.85 -10.47 14.56
CA GLY A 18 13.53 -9.19 13.93
C GLY A 18 12.05 -8.80 13.99
N PRO A 19 11.67 -7.65 13.42
CA PRO A 19 10.26 -7.35 13.18
C PRO A 19 9.64 -8.38 12.22
N HIS A 20 8.38 -8.75 12.44
CA HIS A 20 7.65 -9.65 11.55
C HIS A 20 7.28 -8.92 10.24
N LEU A 21 8.11 -9.04 9.21
CA LEU A 21 7.94 -8.36 7.94
C LEU A 21 6.90 -9.04 7.05
N ILE A 22 5.94 -8.31 6.51
CA ILE A 22 5.00 -8.81 5.51
C ILE A 22 5.15 -7.91 4.27
N GLY A 23 5.85 -8.44 3.27
CA GLY A 23 6.04 -7.76 1.99
C GLY A 23 4.76 -7.85 1.16
N VAL A 24 4.22 -6.71 0.73
CA VAL A 24 2.97 -6.64 -0.04
C VAL A 24 3.15 -5.92 -1.38
N ARG A 25 2.15 -6.04 -2.24
CA ARG A 25 1.82 -5.02 -3.24
C ARG A 25 0.41 -4.50 -2.93
N HIS A 26 0.08 -3.29 -3.38
CA HIS A 26 -1.21 -2.63 -3.08
C HIS A 26 -2.46 -3.46 -3.44
N HIS A 27 -2.33 -4.38 -4.39
CA HIS A 27 -3.38 -5.34 -4.75
C HIS A 27 -2.81 -6.76 -4.72
N ALA A 28 -2.78 -7.39 -3.54
CA ALA A 28 -2.37 -8.79 -3.38
C ALA A 28 -3.49 -9.60 -2.71
N PRO A 29 -4.45 -10.13 -3.48
CA PRO A 29 -5.58 -10.87 -2.91
C PRO A 29 -5.16 -12.07 -2.07
N SER A 30 -4.13 -12.81 -2.50
CA SER A 30 -3.59 -13.95 -1.74
C SER A 30 -3.06 -13.52 -0.36
N LEU A 31 -2.25 -12.47 -0.31
CA LEU A 31 -1.73 -11.95 0.97
C LEU A 31 -2.81 -11.30 1.82
N ALA A 32 -3.78 -10.61 1.21
CA ALA A 32 -4.93 -10.08 1.95
C ALA A 32 -5.71 -11.21 2.65
N ALA A 33 -5.92 -12.34 1.97
CA ALA A 33 -6.57 -13.51 2.56
C ALA A 33 -5.73 -14.18 3.65
N ALA A 34 -4.40 -14.26 3.47
CA ALA A 34 -3.47 -14.85 4.44
C ALA A 34 -3.16 -13.94 5.65
N MET A 35 -3.37 -12.62 5.51
CA MET A 35 -2.95 -11.59 6.47
C MET A 35 -3.43 -11.87 7.91
N PRO A 36 -4.70 -12.24 8.18
CA PRO A 36 -5.13 -12.53 9.54
C PRO A 36 -4.34 -13.66 10.19
N ALA A 37 -4.06 -14.74 9.45
CA ALA A 37 -3.30 -15.89 9.97
C ALA A 37 -1.83 -15.52 10.23
N LEU A 38 -1.21 -14.74 9.33
CA LEU A 38 0.15 -14.24 9.53
C LEU A 38 0.26 -13.37 10.78
N LEU A 39 -0.69 -12.46 10.97
CA LEU A 39 -0.70 -11.56 12.13
C LEU A 39 -1.06 -12.28 13.43
N ASP A 40 -1.95 -13.27 13.39
CA ASP A 40 -2.29 -14.11 14.55
C ASP A 40 -1.09 -14.97 15.01
N GLU A 41 -0.29 -15.50 14.07
CA GLU A 41 0.94 -16.23 14.38
C GLU A 41 2.04 -15.29 14.93
N ALA A 42 2.22 -14.13 14.30
CA ALA A 42 3.21 -13.14 14.73
C ALA A 42 2.94 -12.56 16.13
N ARG A 43 1.66 -12.52 16.53
CA ARG A 43 1.18 -11.96 17.81
C ARG A 43 1.81 -10.58 18.10
N PRO A 44 1.80 -9.61 17.18
CA PRO A 44 2.49 -8.34 17.38
C PRO A 44 1.88 -7.52 18.53
N ASP A 45 2.72 -6.72 19.18
CA ASP A 45 2.30 -5.71 20.15
C ASP A 45 1.98 -4.37 19.44
N VAL A 46 2.49 -4.18 18.22
CA VAL A 46 2.25 -3.00 17.37
C VAL A 46 2.28 -3.37 15.88
N LEU A 47 1.37 -2.79 15.10
CA LEU A 47 1.34 -2.91 13.64
C LEU A 47 1.90 -1.63 12.99
N LEU A 48 2.82 -1.77 12.07
CA LEU A 48 3.27 -0.69 11.18
C LEU A 48 2.75 -0.98 9.77
N VAL A 49 2.19 0.02 9.10
CA VAL A 49 1.66 -0.09 7.74
C VAL A 49 2.25 1.00 6.85
N GLU A 50 2.63 0.65 5.62
CA GLU A 50 3.13 1.59 4.62
C GLU A 50 2.02 2.53 4.15
N LEU A 51 1.81 3.57 4.93
CA LEU A 51 1.04 4.76 4.59
C LEU A 51 1.84 5.97 5.05
N PRO A 52 1.77 7.10 4.33
CA PRO A 52 2.43 8.33 4.75
C PRO A 52 2.03 8.70 6.17
N ALA A 53 3.00 9.15 6.98
CA ALA A 53 2.75 9.51 8.37
C ALA A 53 1.64 10.56 8.55
N ASP A 54 1.39 11.41 7.54
CA ASP A 54 0.27 12.36 7.51
C ASP A 54 -1.11 11.70 7.58
N LEU A 55 -1.23 10.43 7.19
CA LEU A 55 -2.47 9.67 7.21
C LEU A 55 -2.71 8.95 8.55
N GLN A 56 -1.84 9.11 9.54
CA GLN A 56 -1.94 8.46 10.85
C GLN A 56 -3.31 8.67 11.52
N ASP A 57 -3.80 9.91 11.51
CA ASP A 57 -5.08 10.27 12.15
C ASP A 57 -6.30 9.74 11.37
N TRP A 58 -6.10 9.23 10.15
CA TRP A 58 -7.14 8.65 9.30
C TRP A 58 -7.28 7.13 9.42
N LEU A 59 -6.30 6.44 10.02
CA LEU A 59 -6.33 4.99 10.19
C LEU A 59 -7.57 4.47 10.95
N PRO A 60 -8.06 5.14 12.02
CA PRO A 60 -9.29 4.72 12.70
C PRO A 60 -10.52 4.74 11.79
N TRP A 61 -10.58 5.68 10.85
CA TRP A 61 -11.68 5.80 9.88
C TRP A 61 -11.61 4.70 8.80
N LEU A 62 -10.41 4.33 8.35
CA LEU A 62 -10.23 3.16 7.48
C LEU A 62 -10.65 1.86 8.16
N ALA A 63 -10.41 1.75 9.47
CA ALA A 63 -10.76 0.58 10.26
C ALA A 63 -12.23 0.52 10.69
N HIS A 64 -12.97 1.63 10.58
CA HIS A 64 -14.33 1.76 11.09
C HIS A 64 -15.28 0.75 10.44
N GLU A 65 -16.20 0.18 11.22
CA GLU A 65 -17.12 -0.88 10.76
C GLU A 65 -18.08 -0.42 9.64
N ASP A 66 -18.47 0.85 9.66
CA ASP A 66 -19.31 1.46 8.61
C ASP A 66 -18.53 1.80 7.33
N THR A 67 -17.19 1.81 7.36
CA THR A 67 -16.37 2.11 6.19
C THR A 67 -16.36 0.91 5.25
N ARG A 68 -17.10 1.03 4.13
CA ARG A 68 -17.18 -0.01 3.09
C ARG A 68 -16.16 0.23 1.98
N ALA A 69 -15.44 -0.83 1.61
CA ALA A 69 -14.56 -0.80 0.45
C ALA A 69 -15.38 -1.03 -0.84
N PRO A 70 -14.95 -0.52 -2.01
CA PRO A 70 -13.73 0.26 -2.22
C PRO A 70 -13.84 1.68 -1.63
N VAL A 71 -12.75 2.13 -1.00
CA VAL A 71 -12.62 3.47 -0.39
C VAL A 71 -11.23 4.01 -0.69
N ALA A 72 -11.04 5.32 -0.70
CA ALA A 72 -9.72 5.91 -0.87
C ALA A 72 -9.46 6.99 0.18
N LEU A 73 -8.22 7.07 0.66
CA LEU A 73 -7.72 8.29 1.27
C LEU A 73 -7.14 9.19 0.17
N ALA A 74 -7.46 10.49 0.25
CA ALA A 74 -6.92 11.49 -0.64
C ALA A 74 -6.14 12.52 0.18
N ALA A 75 -4.96 12.88 -0.29
CA ALA A 75 -4.14 13.92 0.30
C ALA A 75 -3.84 14.98 -0.76
N ALA A 76 -4.15 16.23 -0.42
CA ALA A 76 -3.94 17.38 -1.28
C ALA A 76 -3.07 18.43 -0.55
N PRO A 77 -2.25 19.20 -1.27
CA PRO A 77 -1.55 20.35 -0.70
C PRO A 77 -2.55 21.34 -0.09
N GLY A 78 -2.24 21.86 1.10
CA GLY A 78 -3.11 22.79 1.82
C GLY A 78 -3.27 24.16 1.14
N ASP A 79 -2.35 24.52 0.24
CA ASP A 79 -2.43 25.71 -0.60
C ASP A 79 -3.27 25.50 -1.87
N GLY A 80 -3.78 24.29 -2.10
CA GLY A 80 -4.53 23.92 -3.31
C GLY A 80 -3.69 23.87 -4.59
N HIS A 81 -2.37 24.07 -4.49
CA HIS A 81 -1.47 24.10 -5.63
C HIS A 81 -0.63 22.80 -5.67
N GLY A 82 -1.00 21.88 -6.56
CA GLY A 82 -0.30 20.63 -6.78
C GLY A 82 -1.26 19.44 -6.97
N GLY A 83 -0.72 18.29 -7.35
CA GLY A 83 -1.50 17.07 -7.52
C GLY A 83 -1.98 16.49 -6.20
N CYS A 84 -3.13 15.81 -6.22
CA CYS A 84 -3.59 14.99 -5.10
C CYS A 84 -2.94 13.60 -5.18
N ALA A 85 -2.52 13.07 -4.04
CA ALA A 85 -2.17 11.65 -3.88
C ALA A 85 -3.41 10.87 -3.46
N PHE A 86 -3.67 9.75 -4.13
CA PHE A 86 -4.78 8.85 -3.82
C PHE A 86 -4.26 7.49 -3.38
N TYR A 87 -4.82 6.99 -2.28
CA TYR A 87 -4.52 5.69 -1.70
C TYR A 87 -5.82 4.87 -1.72
N PRO A 88 -6.09 4.13 -2.82
CA PRO A 88 -7.28 3.31 -2.93
C PRO A 88 -7.11 2.01 -2.14
N PHE A 89 -8.19 1.59 -1.49
CA PHE A 89 -8.28 0.34 -0.74
C PHE A 89 -9.50 -0.45 -1.20
N ALA A 90 -9.30 -1.75 -1.37
CA ALA A 90 -10.34 -2.74 -1.59
C ALA A 90 -10.30 -3.79 -0.46
N ASP A 91 -11.32 -4.66 -0.36
CA ASP A 91 -11.29 -5.75 0.63
C ASP A 91 -10.12 -6.73 0.42
N PHE A 92 -9.49 -6.69 -0.76
CA PHE A 92 -8.28 -7.44 -1.10
C PHE A 92 -6.98 -6.60 -1.00
N SER A 93 -7.02 -5.42 -0.38
CA SER A 93 -5.82 -4.65 -0.02
C SER A 93 -5.24 -5.17 1.29
N PRO A 94 -4.04 -5.79 1.30
CA PRO A 94 -3.43 -6.33 2.52
C PRO A 94 -3.30 -5.28 3.64
N GLU A 95 -3.02 -4.03 3.29
CA GLU A 95 -2.90 -2.91 4.21
C GLU A 95 -4.23 -2.64 4.94
N LEU A 96 -5.36 -2.62 4.20
CA LEU A 96 -6.69 -2.44 4.79
C LEU A 96 -7.06 -3.62 5.70
N VAL A 97 -6.76 -4.85 5.27
CA VAL A 97 -7.00 -6.04 6.08
C VAL A 97 -6.21 -5.99 7.38
N ALA A 98 -4.93 -5.62 7.33
CA ALA A 98 -4.07 -5.50 8.50
C ALA A 98 -4.57 -4.42 9.47
N VAL A 99 -4.91 -3.23 8.96
CA VAL A 99 -5.47 -2.12 9.75
C VAL A 99 -6.76 -2.54 10.46
N ARG A 100 -7.70 -3.18 9.74
CA ARG A 100 -8.96 -3.68 10.31
C ARG A 100 -8.72 -4.82 11.31
N TRP A 101 -7.77 -5.71 11.06
CA TRP A 101 -7.40 -6.79 11.97
C TRP A 101 -6.87 -6.24 13.30
N ALA A 102 -5.98 -5.25 13.25
CA ALA A 102 -5.38 -4.64 14.43
C ALA A 102 -6.42 -3.86 15.24
N ALA A 103 -7.28 -3.09 14.57
CA ALA A 103 -8.35 -2.35 15.23
C ALA A 103 -9.32 -3.25 16.01
N ARG A 104 -9.73 -4.40 15.44
CA ARG A 104 -10.57 -5.39 16.14
C ARG A 104 -9.92 -5.97 17.40
N ARG A 105 -8.59 -5.94 17.48
CA ARG A 105 -7.80 -6.44 18.62
C ARG A 105 -7.32 -5.33 19.56
N GLY A 106 -7.67 -4.08 19.28
CA GLY A 106 -7.18 -2.92 20.04
C GLY A 106 -5.67 -2.70 19.94
N LEU A 107 -5.02 -3.24 18.89
CA LEU A 107 -3.59 -3.08 18.69
C LEU A 107 -3.27 -1.70 18.08
N PRO A 108 -2.23 -1.00 18.56
CA PRO A 108 -1.81 0.27 17.99
C PRO A 108 -1.32 0.06 16.55
N VAL A 109 -1.72 0.97 15.66
CA VAL A 109 -1.31 0.99 14.25
C VAL A 109 -0.55 2.29 13.95
N THR A 110 0.62 2.17 13.34
CA THR A 110 1.48 3.29 12.95
C THR A 110 1.63 3.37 11.43
N ALA A 111 1.29 4.52 10.85
CA ALA A 111 1.63 4.86 9.47
C ALA A 111 3.15 5.10 9.39
N CYS A 112 3.87 4.23 8.69
CA CYS A 112 5.33 4.16 8.77
C CYS A 112 6.07 4.68 7.54
N ASP A 113 5.38 5.25 6.55
CA ASP A 113 6.02 5.82 5.35
C ASP A 113 6.27 7.33 5.47
N LEU A 114 7.14 7.84 4.59
CA LEU A 114 7.56 9.23 4.51
C LEU A 114 6.34 10.17 4.44
N PRO A 115 6.31 11.27 5.20
CA PRO A 115 5.25 12.26 5.10
C PRO A 115 5.16 12.83 3.68
N LEU A 116 3.96 13.03 3.16
CA LEU A 116 3.68 13.69 1.88
C LEU A 116 4.16 15.14 1.83
N SER A 117 4.33 15.76 3.00
CA SER A 117 4.92 17.10 3.14
C SER A 117 6.44 17.12 2.96
N ASP A 118 7.11 15.97 2.89
CA ASP A 118 8.56 15.89 2.69
C ASP A 118 8.96 16.36 1.27
N PRO A 119 10.00 17.21 1.13
CA PRO A 119 10.44 17.71 -0.17
C PRO A 119 10.96 16.63 -1.12
N ALA A 120 11.34 15.44 -0.64
CA ALA A 120 11.81 14.33 -1.48
C ALA A 120 10.74 13.89 -2.51
N TRP A 121 9.45 14.08 -2.22
CA TRP A 121 8.37 13.82 -3.17
C TRP A 121 8.41 14.78 -4.39
N ARG A 122 8.97 15.98 -4.24
CA ARG A 122 9.09 17.00 -5.30
C ARG A 122 10.31 16.81 -6.20
N SER A 123 11.37 16.17 -5.68
CA SER A 123 12.54 15.76 -6.45
C SER A 123 12.31 14.51 -7.29
N ARG A 124 11.07 14.01 -7.34
CA ARG A 124 10.68 13.01 -8.33
C ARG A 124 10.80 13.68 -9.70
N ASP A 125 11.88 13.40 -10.42
CA ASP A 125 11.95 13.69 -11.85
C ASP A 125 10.66 13.15 -12.47
N PRO A 126 9.89 13.96 -13.21
CA PRO A 126 8.79 13.44 -13.98
C PRO A 126 9.40 12.50 -15.01
N ALA A 127 9.43 11.20 -14.70
CA ALA A 127 9.60 10.18 -15.71
C ALA A 127 8.60 10.52 -16.83
N PRO A 128 9.02 10.54 -18.10
CA PRO A 128 8.15 10.95 -19.19
C PRO A 128 6.89 10.11 -19.10
N SER A 129 5.80 10.79 -18.75
CA SER A 129 4.48 10.21 -18.87
C SER A 129 4.35 9.92 -20.36
N THR A 130 4.39 8.65 -20.75
CA THR A 130 4.00 8.22 -22.08
C THR A 130 2.49 8.36 -22.23
N THR A 131 2.03 9.60 -22.11
CA THR A 131 0.83 10.13 -22.73
C THR A 131 1.27 10.80 -24.04
N THR A 132 2.00 10.05 -24.87
CA THR A 132 2.05 10.34 -26.29
C THR A 132 0.69 9.91 -26.85
N GLY A 133 -0.15 10.90 -27.19
CA GLY A 133 -1.28 10.64 -28.07
C GLY A 133 -0.80 9.91 -29.33
N PRO A 134 -1.65 9.09 -29.97
CA PRO A 134 -1.23 8.29 -31.11
C PRO A 134 -0.89 9.22 -32.28
N GLY A 135 0.41 9.41 -32.53
CA GLY A 135 0.90 9.90 -33.81
C GLY A 135 0.65 8.85 -34.90
N PRO A 136 0.33 9.25 -36.13
CA PRO A 136 0.04 8.30 -37.20
C PRO A 136 1.35 7.70 -37.73
N GLY A 137 1.56 6.40 -37.49
CA GLY A 137 2.63 5.64 -38.13
C GLY A 137 3.18 4.54 -37.24
N THR A 138 2.92 3.28 -37.63
CA THR A 138 3.36 2.04 -36.96
C THR A 138 2.78 1.80 -35.56
N GLY A 139 1.51 1.40 -35.52
CA GLY A 139 0.86 0.95 -34.28
C GLY A 139 1.56 -0.27 -33.64
N PRO A 140 1.52 -0.40 -32.31
CA PRO A 140 1.98 -1.60 -31.63
C PRO A 140 1.19 -2.80 -32.15
N ARG A 141 1.89 -3.80 -32.71
CA ARG A 141 1.30 -5.10 -33.09
C ARG A 141 0.50 -5.60 -31.90
N LEU A 142 -0.73 -6.07 -32.12
CA LEU A 142 -1.63 -6.62 -31.09
C LEU A 142 -0.90 -7.53 -30.09
N HIS A 143 0.09 -8.28 -30.55
CA HIS A 143 0.99 -9.10 -29.72
C HIS A 143 1.77 -8.32 -28.64
N ALA A 144 2.29 -7.12 -28.91
CA ALA A 144 2.99 -6.29 -27.93
C ALA A 144 2.02 -5.65 -26.91
N ALA A 145 0.83 -5.24 -27.37
CA ALA A 145 -0.24 -4.76 -26.51
C ALA A 145 -0.78 -5.89 -25.60
N LEU A 146 -0.97 -7.09 -26.15
CA LEU A 146 -1.33 -8.29 -25.41
C LEU A 146 -0.24 -8.70 -24.42
N ARG A 147 1.05 -8.63 -24.79
CA ARG A 147 2.14 -8.89 -23.84
C ARG A 147 2.10 -7.91 -22.67
N SER A 148 2.03 -6.60 -22.95
CA SER A 148 1.96 -5.58 -21.89
C SER A 148 0.72 -5.70 -20.98
N ARG A 149 -0.39 -6.26 -21.48
CA ARG A 149 -1.61 -6.50 -20.70
C ARG A 149 -1.65 -7.86 -20.03
N ALA A 150 -0.98 -8.87 -20.59
CA ALA A 150 -0.88 -10.20 -20.02
C ALA A 150 0.19 -10.27 -18.94
N THR A 151 1.20 -9.38 -18.97
CA THR A 151 2.36 -9.42 -18.07
C THR A 151 2.44 -8.31 -17.03
N GLY A 152 1.56 -7.31 -17.10
CA GLY A 152 1.67 -6.10 -16.27
C GLY A 152 2.97 -5.31 -16.51
N ARG A 153 3.24 -4.31 -15.64
CA ARG A 153 4.48 -3.52 -15.64
C ARG A 153 5.71 -4.42 -15.45
N PRO A 154 6.92 -4.00 -15.83
CA PRO A 154 8.14 -4.77 -15.52
C PRO A 154 8.19 -5.10 -14.02
N GLY A 155 8.07 -6.39 -13.67
CA GLY A 155 8.02 -6.89 -12.29
C GLY A 155 6.65 -7.38 -11.80
N ASP A 156 5.53 -6.90 -12.35
CA ASP A 156 4.17 -7.38 -11.98
C ASP A 156 4.02 -8.87 -12.33
N ASP A 157 4.58 -9.23 -13.48
CA ASP A 157 4.68 -10.57 -14.05
C ASP A 157 5.35 -11.60 -13.14
N LEU A 158 6.34 -11.14 -12.37
CA LEU A 158 7.11 -11.97 -11.44
C LEU A 158 6.27 -12.24 -10.20
N TRP A 159 5.60 -11.22 -9.67
CA TRP A 159 4.71 -11.37 -8.53
C TRP A 159 3.55 -12.31 -8.86
N ASP A 160 2.87 -12.11 -9.98
CA ASP A 160 1.72 -12.95 -10.35
C ASP A 160 2.11 -14.42 -10.47
N ARG A 161 3.30 -14.71 -10.99
CA ARG A 161 3.82 -16.09 -11.12
C ARG A 161 4.29 -16.70 -9.80
N LEU A 162 5.05 -15.96 -9.00
CA LEU A 162 5.70 -16.51 -7.80
C LEU A 162 4.83 -16.44 -6.55
N VAL A 163 3.90 -15.49 -6.47
CA VAL A 163 3.09 -15.24 -5.29
C VAL A 163 1.65 -15.64 -5.54
N GLU A 164 0.97 -15.03 -6.52
CA GLU A 164 -0.48 -15.27 -6.70
C GLU A 164 -0.78 -16.66 -7.27
N ALA A 165 -0.10 -17.07 -8.33
CA ALA A 165 -0.32 -18.37 -8.96
C ALA A 165 0.04 -19.54 -8.03
N ALA A 166 1.01 -19.34 -7.14
CA ALA A 166 1.42 -20.32 -6.14
C ALA A 166 0.56 -20.30 -4.87
N ALA A 167 -0.32 -19.30 -4.68
CA ALA A 167 -1.08 -19.14 -3.45
C ALA A 167 -2.10 -20.26 -3.15
N PRO A 168 -2.86 -20.81 -4.13
CA PRO A 168 -3.83 -21.86 -3.85
C PRO A 168 -3.19 -23.09 -3.19
N GLY A 169 -3.65 -23.43 -1.98
CA GLY A 169 -3.13 -24.56 -1.20
C GLY A 169 -1.80 -24.31 -0.47
N SER A 170 -1.17 -23.13 -0.64
CA SER A 170 0.04 -22.77 0.08
C SER A 170 -0.28 -22.31 1.51
N PRO A 171 0.54 -22.67 2.50
CA PRO A 171 0.40 -22.14 3.85
C PRO A 171 0.75 -20.64 3.89
N PRO A 172 0.17 -19.85 4.81
CA PRO A 172 0.41 -18.41 4.92
C PRO A 172 1.90 -18.03 4.95
N GLU A 173 2.72 -18.75 5.70
CA GLU A 173 4.16 -18.45 5.81
C GLU A 173 4.91 -18.69 4.49
N ALA A 174 4.54 -19.70 3.69
CA ALA A 174 5.15 -19.89 2.38
C ALA A 174 4.82 -18.71 1.44
N LEU A 175 3.59 -18.19 1.52
CA LEU A 175 3.19 -17.01 0.77
C LEU A 175 3.94 -15.76 1.23
N ARG A 176 4.13 -15.57 2.55
CA ARG A 176 4.94 -14.48 3.12
C ARG A 176 6.39 -14.55 2.61
N ARG A 177 7.01 -15.74 2.65
CA ARG A 177 8.38 -15.96 2.14
C ARG A 177 8.48 -15.65 0.65
N ALA A 178 7.54 -16.14 -0.17
CA ALA A 178 7.53 -15.87 -1.61
C ALA A 178 7.45 -14.37 -1.93
N ALA A 179 6.59 -13.63 -1.22
CA ALA A 179 6.45 -12.19 -1.39
C ALA A 179 7.71 -11.42 -0.98
N LEU A 180 8.30 -11.75 0.17
CA LEU A 180 9.54 -11.14 0.66
C LEU A 180 10.71 -11.40 -0.30
N LEU A 181 10.86 -12.63 -0.79
CA LEU A 181 11.89 -13.00 -1.75
C LEU A 181 11.71 -12.29 -3.11
N THR A 182 10.47 -12.15 -3.57
CA THR A 182 10.16 -11.39 -4.79
C THR A 182 10.58 -9.93 -4.63
N GLY A 183 10.26 -9.30 -3.50
CA GLY A 183 10.69 -7.95 -3.18
C GLY A 183 12.21 -7.78 -3.10
N TRP A 184 12.89 -8.75 -2.48
CA TRP A 184 14.35 -8.80 -2.43
C TRP A 184 14.99 -8.92 -3.82
N ALA A 185 14.46 -9.78 -4.69
CA ALA A 185 14.97 -9.95 -6.05
C ALA A 185 14.81 -8.65 -6.86
N LEU A 186 13.63 -8.01 -6.81
CA LEU A 186 13.39 -6.73 -7.49
C LEU A 186 14.35 -5.63 -6.99
N ARG A 187 14.60 -5.57 -5.68
CA ARG A 187 15.56 -4.62 -5.09
C ARG A 187 16.99 -4.89 -5.53
N ARG A 188 17.38 -6.16 -5.60
CA ARG A 188 18.70 -6.58 -6.07
C ARG A 188 18.89 -6.16 -7.53
N ASP A 189 17.89 -6.38 -8.38
CA ASP A 189 17.92 -5.99 -9.79
C ASP A 189 18.03 -4.46 -9.95
N ALA A 190 17.29 -3.69 -9.15
CA ALA A 190 17.42 -2.24 -9.13
C ALA A 190 18.84 -1.80 -8.74
N THR A 191 19.42 -2.43 -7.70
CA THR A 191 20.79 -2.16 -7.27
C THR A 191 21.81 -2.47 -8.37
N ALA A 192 21.62 -3.56 -9.11
CA ALA A 192 22.47 -3.93 -10.24
C ALA A 192 22.26 -3.05 -11.49
N SER A 193 21.07 -2.46 -11.64
CA SER A 193 20.63 -1.76 -12.86
C SER A 193 20.57 -0.24 -12.69
N GLY A 194 21.51 0.34 -11.93
CA GLY A 194 21.61 1.81 -11.75
C GLY A 194 21.30 2.32 -10.34
N GLY A 195 21.01 1.42 -9.39
CA GLY A 195 20.79 1.77 -7.99
C GLY A 195 19.31 1.84 -7.62
N VAL A 196 19.05 1.81 -6.31
CA VAL A 196 17.70 2.03 -5.76
C VAL A 196 17.33 3.51 -5.94
N PRO A 197 16.10 3.85 -6.38
CA PRO A 197 15.68 5.23 -6.57
C PRO A 197 15.89 6.09 -5.30
N ALA A 198 16.34 7.33 -5.48
CA ALA A 198 16.66 8.23 -4.36
C ALA A 198 15.47 8.45 -3.40
N LEU A 199 14.25 8.56 -3.94
CA LEU A 199 13.02 8.68 -3.14
C LEU A 199 12.82 7.46 -2.23
N ASP A 200 13.03 6.24 -2.75
CA ASP A 200 12.88 5.02 -1.96
C ASP A 200 13.90 4.94 -0.84
N LEU A 201 15.14 5.41 -1.07
CA LEU A 201 16.15 5.49 0.00
C LEU A 201 15.73 6.42 1.15
N VAL A 202 15.04 7.53 0.85
CA VAL A 202 14.51 8.46 1.85
C VAL A 202 13.33 7.83 2.60
N ARG A 203 12.40 7.21 1.86
CA ARG A 203 11.27 6.46 2.43
C ARG A 203 11.73 5.35 3.38
N GLU A 204 12.70 4.55 2.95
CA GLU A 204 13.25 3.45 3.75
C GLU A 204 13.96 3.94 5.02
N ARG A 205 14.61 5.11 4.98
CA ARG A 205 15.20 5.73 6.18
C ARG A 205 14.12 6.12 7.18
N TRP A 206 13.00 6.65 6.70
CA TRP A 206 11.85 6.97 7.53
C TRP A 206 11.23 5.71 8.12
N MET A 207 10.98 4.68 7.30
CA MET A 207 10.43 3.38 7.72
C MET A 207 11.30 2.72 8.78
N ARG A 208 12.62 2.64 8.59
CA ARG A 208 13.55 2.13 9.62
C ARG A 208 13.45 2.90 10.93
N SER A 209 13.35 4.23 10.85
CA SER A 209 13.20 5.06 12.05
C SER A 209 11.86 4.81 12.75
N ALA A 210 10.79 4.55 12.00
CA ALA A 210 9.48 4.18 12.55
C ALA A 210 9.53 2.80 13.24
N VAL A 211 10.14 1.80 12.60
CA VAL A 211 10.36 0.47 13.20
C VAL A 211 11.17 0.60 14.49
N ALA A 212 12.31 1.30 14.46
CA ALA A 212 13.17 1.48 15.63
C ALA A 212 12.44 2.18 16.79
N ARG A 213 11.62 3.20 16.52
CA ARG A 213 10.80 3.85 17.55
C ARG A 213 9.74 2.91 18.13
N ALA A 214 9.09 2.12 17.29
CA ALA A 214 8.05 1.19 17.71
C ALA A 214 8.64 0.06 18.58
N THR A 215 9.84 -0.42 18.28
CA THR A 215 10.50 -1.51 18.99
C THR A 215 11.43 -1.06 20.12
N ALA A 216 11.64 0.26 20.31
CA ALA A 216 12.59 0.80 21.30
C ALA A 216 12.38 0.33 22.75
N ARG A 217 11.16 -0.11 23.09
CA ARG A 217 10.78 -0.63 24.41
C ARG A 217 10.58 -2.15 24.43
N GLY A 218 11.11 -2.86 23.43
CA GLY A 218 10.99 -4.32 23.30
C GLY A 218 9.65 -4.81 22.75
N ALA A 219 8.81 -3.92 22.22
CA ALA A 219 7.55 -4.31 21.58
C ALA A 219 7.82 -5.10 20.29
N ARG A 220 7.08 -6.19 20.10
CA ARG A 220 7.12 -6.99 18.87
C ARG A 220 6.32 -6.29 17.79
N ALA A 221 7.00 -5.93 16.70
CA ALA A 221 6.39 -5.22 15.58
C ALA A 221 6.03 -6.19 14.45
N ALA A 222 4.81 -6.10 13.91
CA ALA A 222 4.51 -6.56 12.56
C ALA A 222 4.57 -5.37 11.60
N VAL A 223 5.18 -5.54 10.43
CA VAL A 223 5.44 -4.45 9.48
C VAL A 223 4.93 -4.84 8.10
N VAL A 224 3.85 -4.21 7.66
CA VAL A 224 3.23 -4.41 6.34
C VAL A 224 3.73 -3.30 5.42
N VAL A 225 4.65 -3.64 4.53
CA VAL A 225 5.32 -2.70 3.61
C VAL A 225 5.40 -3.30 2.21
N GLY A 226 5.52 -2.46 1.20
CA GLY A 226 5.85 -2.84 -0.16
C GLY A 226 7.04 -3.80 -0.14
N ALA A 227 6.90 -4.96 -0.77
CA ALA A 227 7.88 -6.03 -0.68
C ALA A 227 9.30 -5.57 -1.07
N PHE A 228 9.40 -4.63 -2.01
CA PHE A 228 10.66 -3.99 -2.42
C PHE A 228 11.43 -3.29 -1.28
N HIS A 229 10.70 -2.71 -0.31
CA HIS A 229 11.28 -1.97 0.82
C HIS A 229 11.66 -2.88 1.99
N ALA A 230 11.05 -4.06 2.12
CA ALA A 230 11.28 -4.97 3.24
C ALA A 230 12.78 -5.29 3.50
N PRO A 231 13.63 -5.57 2.49
CA PRO A 231 15.06 -5.81 2.72
C PRO A 231 15.80 -4.62 3.34
N ALA A 232 15.32 -3.40 3.14
CA ALA A 232 15.92 -2.20 3.70
C ALA A 232 15.63 -2.03 5.20
N LEU A 233 14.74 -2.86 5.77
CA LEU A 233 14.36 -2.84 7.18
C LEU A 233 15.11 -3.87 8.03
N LEU A 234 15.94 -4.72 7.39
CA LEU A 234 16.80 -5.67 8.09
C LEU A 234 17.83 -4.95 8.98
N PRO A 235 18.14 -5.49 10.17
CA PRO A 235 19.25 -5.01 10.99
C PRO A 235 20.56 -5.01 10.19
N GLY A 236 21.31 -3.91 10.23
CA GLY A 236 22.62 -3.82 9.57
C GLY A 236 22.59 -3.65 8.04
N ALA A 237 21.43 -3.43 7.41
CA ALA A 237 21.35 -3.07 5.99
C ALA A 237 22.22 -1.83 5.71
N ALA A 238 23.32 -2.01 4.94
CA ALA A 238 24.26 -0.95 4.60
C ALA A 238 23.53 0.19 3.87
N LEU A 239 23.64 1.42 4.40
CA LEU A 239 23.00 2.60 3.83
C LEU A 239 23.85 3.16 2.68
N PRO A 240 23.30 3.31 1.47
CA PRO A 240 23.75 4.38 0.60
C PRO A 240 23.37 5.71 1.27
N VAL A 241 24.34 6.60 1.45
CA VAL A 241 24.09 7.93 2.02
C VAL A 241 23.40 8.78 0.96
N ALA A 242 22.13 9.13 1.19
CA ALA A 242 21.47 10.18 0.41
C ALA A 242 22.01 11.55 0.88
N PRO A 243 22.19 12.53 -0.02
CA PRO A 243 22.62 13.86 0.36
C PRO A 243 21.59 14.52 1.31
N ALA A 244 22.08 15.20 2.34
CA ALA A 244 21.25 15.84 3.35
C ALA A 244 20.50 17.04 2.74
N LEU A 245 19.17 17.03 2.82
CA LEU A 245 18.34 18.21 2.55
C LEU A 245 17.82 18.78 3.87
N SER A 246 17.96 20.11 4.01
CA SER A 246 17.66 20.91 5.20
C SER A 246 16.24 20.67 5.72
N SER A 247 16.12 20.28 6.99
CA SER A 247 14.84 20.08 7.67
C SER A 247 14.16 21.41 7.98
N ARG A 248 12.93 21.59 7.48
CA ARG A 248 11.94 22.50 8.06
C ARG A 248 10.79 21.67 8.63
N ARG A 249 10.26 22.12 9.77
CA ARG A 249 9.21 21.45 10.53
C ARG A 249 7.93 21.34 9.68
N PRO A 250 7.36 20.15 9.45
CA PRO A 250 6.17 20.00 8.61
C PRO A 250 4.92 20.56 9.32
N ALA A 251 4.01 21.12 8.53
CA ALA A 251 2.70 21.55 8.99
C ALA A 251 1.81 20.32 9.25
N ARG A 252 1.05 20.34 10.36
CA ARG A 252 0.14 19.26 10.76
C ARG A 252 -1.06 19.25 9.81
N LEU A 253 -1.30 18.13 9.13
CA LEU A 253 -2.63 17.85 8.57
C LEU A 253 -3.57 17.53 9.75
N VAL A 254 -4.66 18.30 9.86
CA VAL A 254 -5.65 18.12 10.92
C VAL A 254 -6.71 17.14 10.40
N GLY A 255 -6.71 15.91 10.93
CA GLY A 255 -7.82 14.97 10.73
C GLY A 255 -9.06 15.41 11.52
N PRO A 256 -10.28 15.09 11.05
CA PRO A 256 -11.49 15.34 11.81
C PRO A 256 -11.53 14.47 13.08
N ALA A 257 -11.93 15.06 14.20
CA ALA A 257 -12.14 14.33 15.45
C ALA A 257 -13.29 13.31 15.28
N PRO A 258 -13.18 12.09 15.84
CA PRO A 258 -14.24 11.11 15.78
C PRO A 258 -15.37 11.52 16.75
N ARG A 259 -16.28 12.37 16.26
CA ARG A 259 -17.57 12.65 16.89
C ARG A 259 -18.64 12.77 15.82
N GLY A 260 -19.57 11.81 15.82
CA GLY A 260 -20.85 11.93 15.13
C GLY A 260 -21.00 11.10 13.85
N ARG A 261 -22.24 10.63 13.64
CA ARG A 261 -22.73 9.87 12.49
C ARG A 261 -22.27 10.46 11.15
N PRO A 262 -22.10 9.62 10.11
CA PRO A 262 -21.75 10.09 8.77
C PRO A 262 -22.73 11.17 8.29
N PRO A 263 -22.26 12.20 7.58
CA PRO A 263 -23.14 13.22 7.03
C PRO A 263 -24.14 12.57 6.09
N GLN A 264 -25.44 12.81 6.34
CA GLN A 264 -26.47 12.47 5.37
C GLN A 264 -26.28 13.36 4.16
N LEU A 265 -25.87 12.76 3.04
CA LEU A 265 -25.95 13.40 1.73
C LEU A 265 -27.43 13.67 1.46
N GLY A 266 -27.84 14.93 1.66
CA GLY A 266 -29.14 15.41 1.24
C GLY A 266 -29.29 15.19 -0.26
N ALA A 267 -30.38 14.55 -0.65
CA ALA A 267 -30.72 14.33 -2.05
C ALA A 267 -30.74 15.68 -2.78
N ALA A 268 -29.73 15.93 -3.61
CA ALA A 268 -29.77 17.02 -4.57
C ALA A 268 -30.88 16.70 -5.59
N ASP A 269 -31.84 17.63 -5.67
CA ASP A 269 -33.00 17.62 -6.55
C ASP A 269 -32.54 17.63 -8.02
N CYS A 270 -32.39 16.45 -8.63
CA CYS A 270 -32.21 16.30 -10.07
C CYS A 270 -33.55 16.51 -10.80
N ARG A 271 -34.09 17.73 -10.75
CA ARG A 271 -35.15 18.16 -11.66
C ARG A 271 -34.53 18.75 -12.92
N GLY A 272 -34.59 17.99 -14.01
CA GLY A 272 -34.58 18.59 -15.33
C GLY A 272 -33.86 17.85 -16.45
N VAL A 273 -34.22 16.60 -16.76
CA VAL A 273 -34.26 16.14 -18.16
C VAL A 273 -35.41 15.13 -18.29
N ARG A 274 -36.52 15.54 -18.91
CA ARG A 274 -37.60 14.64 -19.35
C ARG A 274 -37.55 14.50 -20.87
N SER A 275 -37.36 13.28 -21.36
CA SER A 275 -38.05 12.67 -22.52
C SER A 275 -37.36 11.37 -22.89
N ARG A 276 -37.98 10.26 -23.29
CA ARG A 276 -39.35 9.77 -23.47
C ARG A 276 -39.15 8.29 -23.81
N LEU A 277 -39.72 7.34 -23.08
CA LEU A 277 -40.03 6.00 -23.60
C LEU A 277 -41.33 5.49 -22.93
N PRO A 278 -42.18 4.75 -23.65
CA PRO A 278 -43.61 4.68 -23.36
C PRO A 278 -43.98 3.62 -22.32
N ALA A 279 -45.18 3.82 -21.80
CA ALA A 279 -45.80 3.15 -20.67
C ALA A 279 -46.11 1.66 -20.92
N GLY A 280 -45.91 0.86 -19.87
CA GLY A 280 -46.61 -0.40 -19.63
C GLY A 280 -46.94 -0.50 -18.15
N GLY A 281 -48.24 -0.46 -17.80
CA GLY A 281 -48.76 -0.80 -16.47
C GLY A 281 -48.46 -2.27 -16.12
N CYS A 282 -48.59 -2.76 -14.90
CA CYS A 282 -49.62 -2.55 -13.87
C CYS A 282 -49.05 -3.04 -12.50
N PRO A 283 -49.75 -2.79 -11.37
CA PRO A 283 -49.16 -2.70 -10.03
C PRO A 283 -49.37 -3.97 -9.21
N LEU A 284 -48.39 -4.34 -8.38
CA LEU A 284 -48.66 -5.09 -7.15
C LEU A 284 -47.71 -4.59 -6.05
N GLY A 285 -48.29 -3.85 -5.11
CA GLY A 285 -47.62 -3.43 -3.89
C GLY A 285 -47.58 -4.57 -2.88
N VAL A 286 -46.49 -4.66 -2.13
CA VAL A 286 -46.47 -5.36 -0.85
C VAL A 286 -45.72 -4.51 0.17
N ARG A 287 -46.46 -4.15 1.23
CA ARG A 287 -46.01 -3.46 2.42
C ARG A 287 -45.07 -4.37 3.23
N ARG A 288 -44.00 -3.79 3.79
CA ARG A 288 -43.25 -4.40 4.90
C ARG A 288 -44.04 -4.25 6.19
N LEU A 289 -44.12 -5.33 6.97
CA LEU A 289 -44.35 -5.30 8.42
C LEU A 289 -43.42 -6.35 9.06
N ARG A 290 -42.52 -5.86 9.93
CA ARG A 290 -41.54 -6.55 10.78
C ARG A 290 -40.40 -7.30 10.09
#